data_AF-A0A359E953-F1
#
_entry.id   AF-A0A359E953-F1
#
_cell.length_a   1.000
_cell.length_b   1.000
_cell.length_c   1.000
_cell.angle_alpha   90.00
_cell.angle_beta   90.00
_cell.angle_gamma   90.00
#
_symmetry.space_group_name_H-M   'P 1'
#
loop_
_entity.id
_entity.type
_entity.pdbx_description
1 polymer ?
#
loop_
_entity_poly.entity_id
_entity_poly.type
_entity_poly.pdbx_seq_one_letter_code
_entity_poly.pdbx_strand_id
1 'polypeptide(L)'
;VLTGPVSSQNFAFLQGLKTDTEYNVDSLSVGYKLFSKAFPGVEGMTYNYDGLLPHYGLLAEEFKSSVNILASTATDENQPFIVSNKIGLGEVITINSYVLGGKIYRGIIFSSIIKGLQGVPYQVANVSTIFLDDFPAPLYNQKLPPIDEEYDVTHAEFVSKIWWQDMQAFADTFNIDYSAMTAFNYNANVVPPFDFQEWRQGSIIYNQNIVQGSIFLANDVKNTRHELAFHGYNHFSLWEQDWDNINFMISSLQAARKRWRVDNLGKLPTNYVPP
;
A
#
# COMPACT_ATOMS: atom_id res chain seq x y z
N VAL A 1 15.81 6.53 -20.91
CA VAL A 1 15.91 5.46 -19.90
C VAL A 1 15.56 4.14 -20.57
N LEU A 2 16.32 3.10 -20.29
CA LEU A 2 16.08 1.73 -20.77
C LEU A 2 15.62 0.89 -19.57
N THR A 3 14.41 0.36 -19.61
CA THR A 3 13.82 -0.48 -18.53
C THR A 3 14.20 -1.95 -18.72
N GLY A 4 15.47 -2.18 -19.03
CA GLY A 4 16.03 -3.48 -19.38
C GLY A 4 17.26 -3.29 -20.26
N PRO A 5 18.24 -4.19 -20.20
CA PRO A 5 19.34 -4.19 -21.14
C PRO A 5 18.84 -4.55 -22.55
N VAL A 6 19.52 -4.01 -23.57
CA VAL A 6 19.26 -4.27 -24.98
C VAL A 6 20.49 -4.95 -25.57
N SER A 7 20.37 -6.24 -25.84
CA SER A 7 21.45 -7.05 -26.45
C SER A 7 21.59 -6.78 -27.94
N SER A 8 22.05 -5.57 -28.28
CA SER A 8 22.27 -5.13 -29.66
C SER A 8 23.46 -4.19 -29.73
N GLN A 9 24.36 -4.46 -30.68
CA GLN A 9 25.57 -3.65 -30.89
C GLN A 9 25.25 -2.17 -31.14
N ASN A 10 24.11 -1.89 -31.78
CA ASN A 10 23.65 -0.53 -32.06
C ASN A 10 23.32 0.26 -30.78
N PHE A 11 22.97 -0.43 -29.71
CA PHE A 11 22.58 0.15 -28.42
C PHE A 11 23.66 -0.02 -27.34
N ALA A 12 24.73 -0.76 -27.61
CA ALA A 12 25.82 -1.02 -26.66
C ALA A 12 26.46 0.29 -26.16
N PHE A 13 26.77 1.21 -27.09
CA PHE A 13 27.33 2.51 -26.74
C PHE A 13 26.42 3.31 -25.81
N LEU A 14 25.10 3.29 -26.04
CA LEU A 14 24.13 4.03 -25.24
C LEU A 14 24.09 3.53 -23.80
N GLN A 15 24.12 2.22 -23.60
CA GLN A 15 24.07 1.58 -22.28
C GLN A 15 25.40 1.65 -21.52
N GLY A 16 26.49 2.08 -22.17
CA GLY A 16 27.82 2.07 -21.59
C GLY A 16 28.49 0.69 -21.61
N LEU A 17 28.05 -0.21 -22.48
CA LEU A 17 28.68 -1.52 -22.70
C LEU A 17 30.00 -1.38 -23.44
N LYS A 18 30.93 -2.32 -23.21
CA LYS A 18 32.17 -2.45 -23.97
C LYS A 18 31.88 -2.77 -25.44
N THR A 19 32.84 -2.47 -26.32
CA THR A 19 32.68 -2.68 -27.77
C THR A 19 32.67 -4.15 -28.17
N ASP A 20 33.33 -4.99 -27.37
CA ASP A 20 33.47 -6.44 -27.47
C ASP A 20 32.54 -7.18 -26.48
N THR A 21 31.44 -6.54 -26.07
CA THR A 21 30.45 -7.14 -25.16
C THR A 21 29.87 -8.43 -25.73
N GLU A 22 29.82 -9.47 -24.91
CA GLU A 22 29.23 -10.77 -25.24
C GLU A 22 27.78 -10.88 -24.74
N TYR A 23 27.32 -9.87 -23.99
CA TYR A 23 26.00 -9.81 -23.37
C TYR A 23 25.75 -10.95 -22.38
N ASN A 24 26.80 -11.42 -21.70
CA ASN A 24 26.66 -12.44 -20.67
C ASN A 24 25.82 -11.90 -19.51
N VAL A 25 25.00 -12.75 -18.92
CA VAL A 25 24.04 -12.38 -17.87
C VAL A 25 24.38 -13.04 -16.54
N ASP A 26 24.11 -12.32 -15.46
CA ASP A 26 24.07 -12.87 -14.11
C ASP A 26 22.70 -13.52 -13.85
N SER A 27 22.69 -14.84 -13.62
CA SER A 27 21.48 -15.60 -13.35
C SER A 27 21.19 -15.82 -11.86
N LEU A 28 21.98 -15.23 -10.96
CA LEU A 28 21.90 -15.51 -9.52
C LEU A 28 21.38 -14.33 -8.71
N SER A 29 21.76 -13.10 -9.03
CA SER A 29 21.53 -12.00 -8.11
C SER A 29 20.10 -11.48 -8.14
N VAL A 30 19.61 -11.17 -6.95
CA VAL A 30 18.25 -10.71 -6.67
C VAL A 30 18.26 -9.41 -5.88
N GLY A 31 17.12 -8.73 -5.89
CA GLY A 31 16.92 -7.48 -5.16
C GLY A 31 17.85 -6.36 -5.60
N TYR A 32 17.77 -5.22 -4.93
CA TYR A 32 18.62 -4.08 -5.26
C TYR A 32 19.01 -3.26 -4.04
N LYS A 33 20.20 -2.64 -4.11
CA LYS A 33 20.71 -1.69 -3.13
C LYS A 33 20.93 -0.34 -3.79
N LEU A 34 20.37 0.71 -3.19
CA LEU A 34 20.43 2.07 -3.73
C LEU A 34 21.61 2.84 -3.16
N PHE A 35 22.39 3.46 -4.03
CA PHE A 35 23.47 4.35 -3.64
C PHE A 35 22.97 5.80 -3.53
N SER A 36 23.68 6.61 -2.75
CA SER A 36 23.34 8.01 -2.46
C SER A 36 23.11 8.90 -3.68
N LYS A 37 23.79 8.58 -4.79
CA LYS A 37 23.71 9.31 -6.06
C LYS A 37 22.49 8.95 -6.90
N ALA A 38 21.75 7.91 -6.51
CA ALA A 38 20.64 7.37 -7.28
C ALA A 38 19.39 8.24 -7.10
N PHE A 39 18.90 8.32 -5.86
CA PHE A 39 17.60 8.94 -5.54
C PHE A 39 17.63 9.58 -4.13
N PRO A 40 16.99 10.74 -3.95
CA PRO A 40 16.93 11.41 -2.64
C PRO A 40 16.24 10.54 -1.56
N GLY A 41 16.78 10.53 -0.35
CA GLY A 41 16.14 9.92 0.82
C GLY A 41 16.20 8.40 0.94
N VAL A 42 16.87 7.72 -0.01
CA VAL A 42 16.95 6.24 -0.04
C VAL A 42 18.39 5.72 -0.10
N GLU A 43 19.35 6.55 0.31
CA GLU A 43 20.76 6.18 0.40
C GLU A 43 20.96 4.94 1.28
N GLY A 44 21.61 3.92 0.74
CA GLY A 44 21.96 2.70 1.48
C GLY A 44 20.79 1.74 1.69
N MET A 45 19.57 2.07 1.23
CA MET A 45 18.44 1.17 1.34
C MET A 45 18.63 -0.07 0.45
N THR A 46 18.40 -1.23 1.04
CA THR A 46 18.46 -2.53 0.37
C THR A 46 17.06 -3.16 0.35
N TYR A 47 16.64 -3.62 -0.81
CA TYR A 47 15.36 -4.30 -1.03
C TYR A 47 15.65 -5.74 -1.43
N ASN A 48 15.57 -6.64 -0.46
CA ASN A 48 15.76 -8.07 -0.64
C ASN A 48 14.67 -8.83 0.12
N TYR A 49 13.67 -9.32 -0.61
CA TYR A 49 12.53 -10.04 -0.05
C TYR A 49 12.61 -11.51 -0.46
N ASP A 50 12.00 -12.38 0.32
CA ASP A 50 11.89 -13.78 -0.06
C ASP A 50 11.05 -13.96 -1.34
N GLY A 51 11.48 -14.86 -2.21
CA GLY A 51 10.78 -15.17 -3.47
C GLY A 51 11.07 -14.22 -4.63
N LEU A 52 12.04 -13.31 -4.51
CA LEU A 52 12.50 -12.53 -5.65
C LEU A 52 13.18 -13.42 -6.70
N LEU A 53 12.89 -13.14 -7.97
CA LEU A 53 13.52 -13.81 -9.10
C LEU A 53 14.85 -13.13 -9.45
N PRO A 54 15.84 -13.90 -9.94
CA PRO A 54 17.08 -13.33 -10.45
C PRO A 54 16.82 -12.27 -11.52
N HIS A 55 17.63 -11.22 -11.52
CA HIS A 55 17.43 -10.10 -12.43
C HIS A 55 17.74 -10.44 -13.89
N TYR A 56 18.59 -11.44 -14.12
CA TYR A 56 19.14 -11.79 -15.43
C TYR A 56 19.84 -10.59 -16.11
N GLY A 57 20.36 -9.64 -15.33
CA GLY A 57 21.06 -8.47 -15.84
C GLY A 57 22.41 -8.83 -16.47
N LEU A 58 22.92 -7.98 -17.36
CA LEU A 58 24.26 -8.14 -17.94
C LEU A 58 25.33 -8.12 -16.85
N LEU A 59 26.34 -8.98 -16.93
CA LEU A 59 27.43 -9.04 -15.96
C LEU A 59 28.16 -7.69 -15.84
N ALA A 60 28.67 -7.38 -14.66
CA ALA A 60 29.42 -6.15 -14.39
C ALA A 60 30.56 -5.90 -15.39
N GLU A 61 31.24 -6.97 -15.83
CA GLU A 61 32.34 -6.92 -16.78
C GLU A 61 31.94 -6.53 -18.21
N GLU A 62 30.65 -6.59 -18.56
CA GLU A 62 30.15 -6.14 -19.86
C GLU A 62 30.13 -4.61 -19.97
N PHE A 63 30.11 -3.91 -18.83
CA PHE A 63 30.08 -2.44 -18.77
C PHE A 63 31.49 -1.83 -18.79
N LYS A 64 31.60 -0.61 -19.34
CA LYS A 64 32.82 0.20 -19.25
C LYS A 64 33.03 0.65 -17.82
N SER A 65 34.29 0.74 -17.38
CA SER A 65 34.64 1.28 -16.05
C SER A 65 34.22 2.74 -15.82
N SER A 66 33.88 3.46 -16.89
CA SER A 66 33.42 4.86 -16.84
C SER A 66 31.93 5.03 -16.55
N VAL A 67 31.13 3.95 -16.53
CA VAL A 67 29.71 4.07 -16.19
C VAL A 67 29.53 4.39 -14.70
N ASN A 68 28.52 5.19 -14.38
CA ASN A 68 28.15 5.42 -12.99
C ASN A 68 27.17 4.34 -12.56
N ILE A 69 27.51 3.59 -11.51
CA ILE A 69 26.57 2.65 -10.90
C ILE A 69 25.70 3.44 -9.91
N LEU A 70 24.40 3.45 -10.15
CA LEU A 70 23.41 4.10 -9.28
C LEU A 70 22.83 3.11 -8.27
N ALA A 71 22.72 1.84 -8.65
CA ALA A 71 22.29 0.78 -7.77
C ALA A 71 23.01 -0.52 -8.13
N SER A 72 23.32 -1.34 -7.14
CA SER A 72 23.74 -2.72 -7.32
C SER A 72 22.57 -3.67 -7.07
N THR A 73 22.77 -4.95 -7.35
CA THR A 73 21.89 -5.99 -6.80
C THR A 73 22.03 -6.05 -5.27
N ALA A 74 21.04 -6.62 -4.59
CA ALA A 74 21.08 -6.72 -3.13
C ALA A 74 22.01 -7.85 -2.64
N THR A 75 22.17 -8.91 -3.44
CA THR A 75 22.97 -10.08 -3.08
C THR A 75 24.42 -10.02 -3.54
N ASP A 76 24.73 -9.21 -4.57
CA ASP A 76 26.10 -8.91 -4.98
C ASP A 76 26.24 -7.42 -5.32
N GLU A 77 26.95 -6.68 -4.46
CA GLU A 77 27.17 -5.25 -4.64
C GLU A 77 28.07 -4.91 -5.84
N ASN A 78 28.83 -5.89 -6.37
CA ASN A 78 29.63 -5.70 -7.58
C ASN A 78 28.79 -5.80 -8.86
N GLN A 79 27.63 -6.45 -8.79
CA GLN A 79 26.74 -6.64 -9.92
C GLN A 79 25.81 -5.41 -10.06
N PRO A 80 25.91 -4.63 -11.15
CA PRO A 80 25.11 -3.42 -11.30
C PRO A 80 23.64 -3.75 -11.57
N PHE A 81 22.73 -3.08 -10.86
CA PHE A 81 21.29 -3.12 -11.10
C PHE A 81 20.81 -1.89 -11.88
N ILE A 82 21.38 -0.70 -11.63
CA ILE A 82 21.10 0.51 -12.40
C ILE A 82 22.42 1.18 -12.75
N VAL A 83 22.63 1.44 -14.05
CA VAL A 83 23.79 2.17 -14.56
C VAL A 83 23.35 3.47 -15.22
N SER A 84 24.19 4.50 -15.11
CA SER A 84 24.11 5.74 -15.86
C SER A 84 25.36 5.89 -16.73
N ASN A 85 25.15 6.02 -18.03
CA ASN A 85 26.21 6.29 -19.00
C ASN A 85 26.07 7.74 -19.51
N LYS A 86 27.08 8.58 -19.24
CA LYS A 86 27.09 9.98 -19.68
C LYS A 86 27.44 10.07 -21.17
N ILE A 87 26.63 10.82 -21.93
CA ILE A 87 26.81 11.05 -23.36
C ILE A 87 26.58 12.53 -23.65
N GLY A 88 27.65 13.25 -23.97
CA GLY A 88 27.60 14.70 -24.14
C GLY A 88 27.11 15.41 -22.88
N LEU A 89 26.03 16.19 -23.00
CA LEU A 89 25.39 16.89 -21.89
C LEU A 89 24.30 16.07 -21.18
N GLY A 90 23.99 14.87 -21.68
CA GLY A 90 22.95 14.00 -21.14
C GLY A 90 23.51 12.71 -20.56
N GLU A 91 22.60 11.83 -20.15
CA GLU A 91 22.91 10.47 -19.72
C GLU A 91 21.85 9.49 -20.18
N VAL A 92 22.25 8.24 -20.35
CA VAL A 92 21.35 7.10 -20.55
C VAL A 92 21.36 6.27 -19.28
N ILE A 93 20.20 6.17 -18.64
CA ILE A 93 19.99 5.29 -17.50
C ILE A 93 19.47 3.95 -18.01
N THR A 94 20.11 2.86 -17.60
CA THR A 94 19.68 1.48 -17.90
C THR A 94 19.42 0.76 -16.59
N ILE A 95 18.20 0.22 -16.45
CA ILE A 95 17.87 -0.73 -15.39
C ILE A 95 18.29 -2.11 -15.91
N ASN A 96 19.36 -2.65 -15.34
CA ASN A 96 20.02 -3.87 -15.75
C ASN A 96 19.26 -5.12 -15.24
N SER A 97 18.00 -5.26 -15.66
CA SER A 97 17.19 -6.44 -15.34
C SER A 97 16.14 -6.70 -16.41
N TYR A 98 15.88 -7.99 -16.69
CA TYR A 98 14.75 -8.44 -17.48
C TYR A 98 13.50 -8.76 -16.64
N VAL A 99 13.58 -8.62 -15.31
CA VAL A 99 12.51 -8.98 -14.36
C VAL A 99 12.05 -7.77 -13.57
N LEU A 100 11.26 -6.91 -14.23
CA LEU A 100 10.78 -5.64 -13.69
C LEU A 100 9.25 -5.58 -13.50
N GLY A 101 8.54 -6.69 -13.71
CA GLY A 101 7.07 -6.75 -13.58
C GLY A 101 6.53 -6.68 -12.15
N GLY A 102 7.39 -6.92 -11.14
CA GLY A 102 7.00 -6.94 -9.73
C GLY A 102 6.61 -5.56 -9.18
N LYS A 103 5.66 -5.53 -8.23
CA LYS A 103 5.20 -4.30 -7.56
C LYS A 103 6.36 -3.51 -6.93
N ILE A 104 7.35 -4.21 -6.36
CA ILE A 104 8.50 -3.62 -5.68
C ILE A 104 9.42 -2.80 -6.60
N TYR A 105 9.34 -2.99 -7.92
CA TYR A 105 10.19 -2.27 -8.89
C TYR A 105 9.51 -1.03 -9.48
N ARG A 106 8.19 -0.86 -9.30
CA ARG A 106 7.45 0.27 -9.90
C ARG A 106 8.01 1.62 -9.47
N GLY A 107 8.28 1.78 -8.17
CA GLY A 107 8.85 3.00 -7.61
C GLY A 107 10.23 3.33 -8.16
N ILE A 108 11.09 2.32 -8.33
CA ILE A 108 12.45 2.53 -8.84
C ILE A 108 12.49 2.79 -10.35
N ILE A 109 11.61 2.14 -11.12
CA ILE A 109 11.43 2.41 -12.56
C ILE A 109 10.97 3.86 -12.75
N PHE A 110 9.92 4.25 -12.02
CA PHE A 110 9.39 5.61 -12.10
C PHE A 110 10.43 6.65 -11.71
N SER A 111 11.14 6.44 -10.59
CA SER A 111 12.22 7.33 -10.16
C SER A 111 13.35 7.43 -11.20
N SER A 112 13.71 6.31 -11.85
CA SER A 112 14.72 6.28 -12.92
C SER A 112 14.29 7.10 -14.14
N ILE A 113 13.01 7.02 -14.53
CA ILE A 113 12.43 7.83 -15.62
C ILE A 113 12.52 9.30 -15.28
N ILE A 114 12.07 9.70 -14.08
CA ILE A 114 12.11 11.09 -13.62
C ILE A 114 13.54 11.63 -13.60
N LYS A 115 14.52 10.86 -13.12
CA LYS A 115 15.94 11.24 -13.12
C LYS A 115 16.46 11.54 -14.53
N GLY A 116 15.98 10.80 -15.54
CA GLY A 116 16.36 11.01 -16.94
C GLY A 116 15.73 12.24 -17.60
N LEU A 117 14.77 12.91 -16.95
CA LEU A 117 14.11 14.11 -17.49
C LEU A 117 14.78 15.37 -16.94
N GLN A 118 15.11 16.31 -17.83
CA GLN A 118 15.69 17.59 -17.44
C GLN A 118 14.62 18.55 -16.93
N GLY A 119 14.83 19.14 -15.77
CA GLY A 119 14.00 20.25 -15.27
C GLY A 119 12.61 19.86 -14.76
N VAL A 120 12.37 18.58 -14.43
CA VAL A 120 11.12 18.12 -13.84
C VAL A 120 11.21 18.20 -12.31
N PRO A 121 10.51 19.14 -11.64
CA PRO A 121 10.41 19.11 -10.19
C PRO A 121 9.56 17.91 -9.78
N TYR A 122 10.13 17.02 -8.96
CA TYR A 122 9.42 15.87 -8.41
C TYR A 122 9.21 16.04 -6.91
N GLN A 123 7.96 16.18 -6.50
CA GLN A 123 7.60 16.26 -5.09
C GLN A 123 7.57 14.84 -4.53
N VAL A 124 8.48 14.55 -3.60
CA VAL A 124 8.42 13.34 -2.78
C VAL A 124 7.57 13.68 -1.57
N ALA A 125 6.34 13.18 -1.54
CA ALA A 125 5.51 13.25 -0.33
C ALA A 125 6.08 12.25 0.68
N ASN A 126 6.73 12.75 1.74
CA ASN A 126 7.19 11.93 2.85
C ASN A 126 6.02 11.63 3.79
N VAL A 127 5.03 10.91 3.28
CA VAL A 127 3.78 10.56 3.97
C VAL A 127 3.67 9.05 4.08
N SER A 128 3.14 8.60 5.20
CA SER A 128 2.68 7.23 5.39
C SER A 128 1.19 7.26 5.71
N THR A 129 0.47 6.22 5.29
CA THR A 129 -0.94 6.03 5.62
C THR A 129 -1.12 4.61 6.14
N ILE A 130 -1.80 4.46 7.26
CA ILE A 130 -2.16 3.15 7.80
C ILE A 130 -3.68 3.03 7.79
N PHE A 131 -4.17 2.05 7.05
CA PHE A 131 -5.59 1.76 6.94
C PHE A 131 -5.95 0.66 7.92
N LEU A 132 -6.95 0.92 8.76
CA LEU A 132 -7.62 -0.12 9.54
C LEU A 132 -8.80 -0.56 8.69
N ASP A 133 -8.57 -1.66 7.97
CA ASP A 133 -9.60 -2.28 7.17
C ASP A 133 -10.73 -2.77 8.07
N ASP A 134 -11.98 -2.65 7.62
CA ASP A 134 -13.14 -3.10 8.39
C ASP A 134 -13.20 -2.58 9.83
N PHE A 135 -12.87 -1.30 10.04
CA PHE A 135 -12.96 -0.69 11.36
C PHE A 135 -13.47 0.74 11.31
N PRO A 136 -14.49 1.11 12.11
CA PRO A 136 -15.36 0.21 12.86
C PRO A 136 -16.25 -0.64 11.94
N ALA A 137 -16.62 -1.82 12.43
CA ALA A 137 -17.47 -2.79 11.73
C ALA A 137 -18.57 -3.34 12.65
N PRO A 138 -19.55 -4.11 12.13
CA PRO A 138 -20.45 -4.91 12.94
C PRO A 138 -19.73 -5.70 14.04
N LEU A 139 -20.26 -5.61 15.26
CA LEU A 139 -19.75 -6.33 16.42
C LEU A 139 -20.76 -7.41 16.87
N TYR A 140 -20.25 -8.42 17.58
CA TYR A 140 -21.04 -9.56 18.03
C TYR A 140 -20.88 -9.78 19.53
N ASN A 141 -22.00 -9.92 20.24
CA ASN A 141 -22.01 -10.31 21.66
C ASN A 141 -21.88 -11.83 21.84
N GLN A 142 -20.92 -12.42 21.13
CA GLN A 142 -20.62 -13.83 21.18
C GLN A 142 -19.14 -14.02 21.55
N LYS A 143 -18.87 -15.09 22.31
CA LYS A 143 -17.53 -15.60 22.55
C LYS A 143 -17.13 -16.40 21.31
N LEU A 144 -16.03 -16.00 20.67
CA LEU A 144 -15.58 -16.54 19.38
C LEU A 144 -14.08 -16.85 19.47
N PRO A 145 -13.64 -18.08 19.16
CA PRO A 145 -12.21 -18.40 19.09
C PRO A 145 -11.48 -17.58 18.02
N PRO A 146 -10.23 -17.15 18.26
CA PRO A 146 -9.42 -17.43 19.47
C PRO A 146 -9.64 -16.42 20.62
N ILE A 147 -10.49 -15.41 20.45
CA ILE A 147 -10.65 -14.30 21.42
C ILE A 147 -11.15 -14.83 22.77
N ASP A 148 -12.12 -15.72 22.77
CA ASP A 148 -12.67 -16.28 24.01
C ASP A 148 -11.71 -17.25 24.70
N GLU A 149 -10.92 -18.00 23.95
CA GLU A 149 -9.89 -18.89 24.49
C GLU A 149 -8.78 -18.11 25.22
N GLU A 150 -8.40 -16.93 24.72
CA GLU A 150 -7.31 -16.13 25.26
C GLU A 150 -7.77 -15.07 26.30
N TYR A 151 -8.94 -14.46 26.10
CA TYR A 151 -9.40 -13.31 26.89
C TYR A 151 -10.71 -13.57 27.66
N ASP A 152 -11.43 -14.66 27.37
CA ASP A 152 -12.73 -15.00 27.97
C ASP A 152 -13.80 -13.89 27.87
N VAL A 153 -13.74 -13.07 26.81
CA VAL A 153 -14.69 -11.97 26.54
C VAL A 153 -15.41 -12.16 25.21
N THR A 154 -16.50 -11.42 24.99
CA THR A 154 -17.16 -11.41 23.67
C THR A 154 -16.34 -10.66 22.62
N HIS A 155 -16.57 -10.96 21.34
CA HIS A 155 -15.96 -10.22 20.22
C HIS A 155 -16.16 -8.70 20.35
N ALA A 156 -17.39 -8.26 20.69
CA ALA A 156 -17.69 -6.85 20.90
C ALA A 156 -16.85 -6.20 22.02
N GLU A 157 -16.66 -6.91 23.14
CA GLU A 157 -15.86 -6.43 24.26
C GLU A 157 -14.37 -6.39 23.92
N PHE A 158 -13.86 -7.43 23.27
CA PHE A 158 -12.47 -7.47 22.85
C PHE A 158 -12.12 -6.31 21.91
N VAL A 159 -12.87 -6.14 20.82
CA VAL A 159 -12.58 -5.10 19.82
C VAL A 159 -12.66 -3.71 20.43
N SER A 160 -13.67 -3.45 21.27
CA SER A 160 -13.92 -2.10 21.81
C SER A 160 -13.09 -1.72 23.04
N LYS A 161 -12.76 -2.68 23.91
CA LYS A 161 -12.12 -2.40 25.21
C LYS A 161 -10.67 -2.84 25.30
N ILE A 162 -10.23 -3.73 24.41
CA ILE A 162 -8.87 -4.28 24.42
C ILE A 162 -8.17 -3.82 23.14
N TRP A 163 -8.54 -4.38 21.99
CA TRP A 163 -7.85 -4.13 20.73
C TRP A 163 -7.82 -2.64 20.37
N TRP A 164 -8.96 -1.94 20.41
CA TRP A 164 -8.97 -0.53 20.04
C TRP A 164 -8.14 0.34 21.00
N GLN A 165 -8.16 0.04 22.30
CA GLN A 165 -7.33 0.75 23.29
C GLN A 165 -5.83 0.53 23.02
N ASP A 166 -5.44 -0.71 22.69
CA ASP A 166 -4.06 -1.04 22.32
C ASP A 166 -3.65 -0.33 21.02
N MET A 167 -4.54 -0.27 20.03
CA MET A 167 -4.30 0.47 18.79
C MET A 167 -4.12 1.97 19.04
N GLN A 168 -4.93 2.58 19.90
CA GLN A 168 -4.77 3.98 20.31
C GLN A 168 -3.41 4.21 21.00
N ALA A 169 -3.06 3.35 21.96
CA ALA A 169 -1.77 3.44 22.66
C ALA A 169 -0.58 3.25 21.71
N PHE A 170 -0.67 2.33 20.76
CA PHE A 170 0.34 2.11 19.73
C PHE A 170 0.48 3.34 18.83
N ALA A 171 -0.64 3.89 18.37
CA ALA A 171 -0.64 5.12 17.60
C ALA A 171 0.11 6.22 18.34
N ASP A 172 -0.27 6.51 19.59
CA ASP A 172 0.31 7.57 20.40
C ASP A 172 1.81 7.36 20.66
N THR A 173 2.23 6.12 20.89
CA THR A 173 3.64 5.76 21.10
C THR A 173 4.49 6.10 19.88
N PHE A 174 3.98 5.83 18.66
CA PHE A 174 4.73 5.99 17.42
C PHE A 174 4.32 7.23 16.60
N ASN A 175 3.47 8.09 17.15
CA ASN A 175 2.88 9.24 16.46
C ASN A 175 2.23 8.88 15.11
N ILE A 176 1.50 7.76 15.05
CA ILE A 176 0.82 7.27 13.85
C ILE A 176 -0.66 7.71 13.83
N ASP A 177 -1.12 8.21 12.68
CA ASP A 177 -2.55 8.43 12.42
C ASP A 177 -3.11 7.27 11.58
N TYR A 178 -4.24 6.72 12.01
CA TYR A 178 -5.00 5.74 11.24
C TYR A 178 -6.10 6.38 10.40
N SER A 179 -6.40 5.78 9.26
CA SER A 179 -7.73 5.92 8.64
C SER A 179 -8.51 4.64 8.86
N ALA A 180 -9.61 4.75 9.58
CA ALA A 180 -10.49 3.65 9.96
C ALA A 180 -11.60 3.49 8.92
N MET A 181 -11.55 2.40 8.14
CA MET A 181 -12.48 2.13 7.04
C MET A 181 -13.79 1.58 7.59
N THR A 182 -14.77 2.46 7.80
CA THR A 182 -16.07 2.05 8.37
C THR A 182 -16.82 1.13 7.42
N ALA A 183 -17.10 -0.09 7.88
CA ALA A 183 -17.94 -1.06 7.19
C ALA A 183 -19.26 -1.16 7.96
N PHE A 184 -20.39 -0.92 7.28
CA PHE A 184 -21.68 -0.94 7.97
C PHE A 184 -22.27 -2.35 8.08
N ASN A 185 -22.09 -3.20 7.07
CA ASN A 185 -22.62 -4.56 7.04
C ASN A 185 -21.64 -5.51 6.33
N TYR A 186 -21.73 -6.79 6.66
CA TYR A 186 -21.10 -7.90 5.95
C TYR A 186 -22.11 -8.67 5.08
N ASN A 187 -23.38 -8.28 5.09
CA ASN A 187 -24.37 -8.87 4.21
C ASN A 187 -24.01 -8.71 2.73
N ALA A 188 -24.31 -9.73 1.92
CA ALA A 188 -24.14 -9.67 0.47
C ALA A 188 -25.30 -8.96 -0.25
N ASN A 189 -25.97 -8.02 0.42
CA ASN A 189 -27.17 -7.42 -0.13
C ASN A 189 -26.86 -6.25 -1.08
N VAL A 190 -27.07 -6.47 -2.37
CA VAL A 190 -26.90 -5.48 -3.44
C VAL A 190 -28.25 -4.96 -3.98
N VAL A 191 -29.37 -5.35 -3.36
CA VAL A 191 -30.73 -4.96 -3.76
C VAL A 191 -31.47 -4.31 -2.59
N PRO A 192 -32.12 -3.14 -2.78
CA PRO A 192 -32.87 -2.49 -1.71
C PRO A 192 -34.07 -3.36 -1.23
N PRO A 193 -34.51 -3.21 0.03
CA PRO A 193 -34.10 -2.19 1.00
C PRO A 193 -32.76 -2.49 1.69
N PHE A 194 -31.99 -1.43 1.95
CA PHE A 194 -30.71 -1.48 2.66
C PHE A 194 -30.91 -1.17 4.14
N ASP A 195 -30.55 -2.11 5.01
CA ASP A 195 -30.69 -1.99 6.47
C ASP A 195 -29.32 -1.88 7.16
N PHE A 196 -29.33 -1.80 8.49
CA PHE A 196 -28.13 -1.64 9.31
C PHE A 196 -28.29 -2.46 10.60
N GLN A 197 -28.84 -3.68 10.49
CA GLN A 197 -29.05 -4.52 11.66
C GLN A 197 -27.72 -4.98 12.26
N GLU A 198 -26.79 -5.46 11.43
CA GLU A 198 -25.46 -5.91 11.85
C GLU A 198 -24.68 -4.77 12.53
N TRP A 199 -24.65 -3.59 11.91
CA TRP A 199 -24.07 -2.36 12.48
C TRP A 199 -24.54 -2.05 13.92
N ARG A 200 -25.78 -2.39 14.25
CA ARG A 200 -26.42 -2.06 15.54
C ARG A 200 -26.54 -3.24 16.49
N GLN A 201 -26.13 -4.43 16.07
CA GLN A 201 -26.37 -5.67 16.81
C GLN A 201 -25.48 -5.75 18.06
N GLY A 202 -24.19 -5.52 17.88
CA GLY A 202 -23.21 -5.58 18.97
C GLY A 202 -23.42 -4.44 19.96
N SER A 203 -23.49 -4.78 21.24
CA SER A 203 -23.63 -3.84 22.34
C SER A 203 -22.50 -4.00 23.35
N ILE A 204 -22.12 -2.94 24.03
CA ILE A 204 -21.09 -2.96 25.08
C ILE A 204 -21.57 -2.19 26.29
N ILE A 205 -21.03 -2.53 27.47
CA ILE A 205 -21.23 -1.73 28.67
C ILE A 205 -20.16 -0.64 28.72
N TYR A 206 -20.57 0.62 28.67
CA TYR A 206 -19.73 1.81 28.80
C TYR A 206 -20.35 2.77 29.82
N ASN A 207 -19.59 3.20 30.82
CA ASN A 207 -20.07 4.04 31.93
C ASN A 207 -21.40 3.56 32.52
N GLN A 208 -21.49 2.26 32.84
CA GLN A 208 -22.68 1.59 33.40
C GLN A 208 -23.92 1.56 32.48
N ASN A 209 -23.81 1.99 31.23
CA ASN A 209 -24.90 1.97 30.25
C ASN A 209 -24.60 0.99 29.12
N ILE A 210 -25.65 0.39 28.56
CA ILE A 210 -25.55 -0.43 27.35
C ILE A 210 -25.61 0.50 26.14
N VAL A 211 -24.58 0.46 25.29
CA VAL A 211 -24.48 1.25 24.06
C VAL A 211 -24.19 0.35 22.86
N GLN A 212 -24.56 0.79 21.67
CA GLN A 212 -24.24 0.08 20.42
C GLN A 212 -22.74 0.21 20.12
N GLY A 213 -22.04 -0.91 20.08
CA GLY A 213 -20.57 -0.96 20.08
C GLY A 213 -19.94 -0.36 18.83
N SER A 214 -20.46 -0.68 17.63
CA SER A 214 -19.90 -0.14 16.38
C SER A 214 -20.08 1.38 16.27
N ILE A 215 -21.24 1.89 16.73
CA ILE A 215 -21.51 3.33 16.79
C ILE A 215 -20.65 4.03 17.84
N PHE A 216 -20.43 3.38 18.99
CA PHE A 216 -19.52 3.86 20.01
C PHE A 216 -18.10 4.00 19.44
N LEU A 217 -17.56 2.95 18.82
CA LEU A 217 -16.23 2.96 18.21
C LEU A 217 -16.09 4.02 17.12
N ALA A 218 -17.09 4.16 16.23
CA ALA A 218 -17.07 5.20 15.20
C ALA A 218 -17.01 6.62 15.79
N ASN A 219 -17.77 6.86 16.85
CA ASN A 219 -17.70 8.12 17.56
C ASN A 219 -16.36 8.31 18.29
N ASP A 220 -15.79 7.25 18.85
CA ASP A 220 -14.50 7.30 19.52
C ASP A 220 -13.37 7.65 18.53
N VAL A 221 -13.26 6.92 17.41
CA VAL A 221 -12.35 7.24 16.30
C VAL A 221 -12.48 8.70 15.88
N LYS A 222 -13.70 9.16 15.59
CA LYS A 222 -14.00 10.54 15.18
C LYS A 222 -13.55 11.59 16.20
N ASN A 223 -13.56 11.25 17.49
CA ASN A 223 -13.20 12.17 18.57
C ASN A 223 -11.70 12.12 18.92
N THR A 224 -10.90 11.36 18.17
CA THR A 224 -9.44 11.28 18.30
C THR A 224 -8.76 11.97 17.12
N ARG A 225 -7.44 11.80 16.97
CA ARG A 225 -6.67 12.30 15.80
C ARG A 225 -6.84 11.48 14.53
N HIS A 226 -7.47 10.31 14.63
CA HIS A 226 -7.64 9.37 13.53
C HIS A 226 -8.74 9.81 12.55
N GLU A 227 -8.63 9.39 11.30
CA GLU A 227 -9.66 9.60 10.28
C GLU A 227 -10.72 8.50 10.37
N LEU A 228 -12.00 8.90 10.43
CA LEU A 228 -13.11 7.98 10.17
C LEU A 228 -13.42 8.01 8.66
N ALA A 229 -13.03 6.94 7.96
CA ALA A 229 -13.13 6.77 6.51
C ALA A 229 -14.22 5.77 6.13
N PHE A 230 -14.41 5.52 4.82
CA PHE A 230 -15.50 4.71 4.30
C PHE A 230 -15.02 3.44 3.61
N HIS A 231 -15.61 2.31 3.97
CA HIS A 231 -15.38 1.03 3.28
C HIS A 231 -16.54 0.61 2.38
N GLY A 232 -17.73 1.17 2.58
CA GLY A 232 -18.91 0.77 1.80
C GLY A 232 -20.16 0.67 2.65
N TYR A 233 -21.31 0.49 2.00
CA TYR A 233 -22.54 0.10 2.69
C TYR A 233 -22.41 -1.34 3.23
N ASN A 234 -21.85 -2.23 2.42
CA ASN A 234 -21.52 -3.59 2.77
C ASN A 234 -20.17 -3.98 2.17
N HIS A 235 -19.72 -5.20 2.45
CA HIS A 235 -18.44 -5.75 1.98
C HIS A 235 -18.47 -6.19 0.49
N PHE A 236 -19.10 -5.38 -0.37
CA PHE A 236 -19.12 -5.53 -1.83
C PHE A 236 -18.60 -4.24 -2.48
N SER A 237 -17.58 -4.41 -3.31
CA SER A 237 -17.02 -3.34 -4.14
C SER A 237 -18.09 -2.66 -5.00
N LEU A 238 -17.97 -1.34 -5.20
CA LEU A 238 -18.83 -0.55 -6.09
C LEU A 238 -18.49 -0.82 -7.56
N TRP A 239 -18.50 -2.09 -7.96
CA TRP A 239 -18.16 -2.56 -9.29
C TRP A 239 -19.40 -3.03 -10.04
N GLU A 240 -19.53 -2.69 -11.32
CA GLU A 240 -20.71 -3.03 -12.13
C GLU A 240 -20.97 -4.54 -12.23
N GLN A 241 -19.96 -5.38 -12.00
CA GLN A 241 -20.13 -6.85 -12.01
C GLN A 241 -20.80 -7.38 -10.75
N ASP A 242 -20.70 -6.64 -9.64
CA ASP A 242 -21.23 -7.03 -8.34
C ASP A 242 -22.64 -6.48 -8.09
N TRP A 243 -23.07 -5.49 -8.89
CA TRP A 243 -24.34 -4.79 -8.73
C TRP A 243 -25.20 -4.89 -9.98
N ASP A 244 -26.35 -5.56 -9.87
CA ASP A 244 -27.32 -5.71 -10.98
C ASP A 244 -27.83 -4.39 -11.56
N ASN A 245 -27.76 -3.30 -10.78
CA ASN A 245 -28.25 -1.99 -11.17
C ASN A 245 -27.48 -0.86 -10.49
N ILE A 246 -26.97 0.09 -11.27
CA ILE A 246 -26.30 1.29 -10.76
C ILE A 246 -27.16 2.11 -9.79
N ASN A 247 -28.49 2.10 -9.93
CA ASN A 247 -29.39 2.79 -9.00
C ASN A 247 -29.41 2.12 -7.62
N PHE A 248 -29.17 0.82 -7.53
CA PHE A 248 -29.04 0.14 -6.25
C PHE A 248 -27.73 0.49 -5.56
N MET A 249 -26.64 0.59 -6.33
CA MET A 249 -25.36 1.11 -5.85
C MET A 249 -25.49 2.55 -5.33
N ILE A 250 -26.17 3.44 -6.06
CA ILE A 250 -26.45 4.81 -5.60
C ILE A 250 -27.30 4.78 -4.32
N SER A 251 -28.32 3.93 -4.28
CA SER A 251 -29.23 3.82 -3.14
C SER A 251 -28.54 3.28 -1.89
N SER A 252 -27.57 2.37 -2.01
CA SER A 252 -26.79 1.85 -0.87
C SER A 252 -25.90 2.94 -0.29
N LEU A 253 -25.25 3.76 -1.13
CA LEU A 253 -24.47 4.92 -0.71
C LEU A 253 -25.34 5.99 -0.05
N GLN A 254 -26.57 6.21 -0.55
CA GLN A 254 -27.53 7.11 0.08
C GLN A 254 -27.99 6.59 1.45
N ALA A 255 -28.22 5.28 1.58
CA ALA A 255 -28.55 4.64 2.85
C ALA A 255 -27.40 4.79 3.86
N ALA A 256 -26.16 4.52 3.45
CA ALA A 256 -24.97 4.68 4.29
C ALA A 256 -24.79 6.15 4.71
N ARG A 257 -24.94 7.11 3.77
CA ARG A 257 -24.92 8.55 4.07
C ARG A 257 -26.00 8.96 5.08
N LYS A 258 -27.21 8.39 4.98
CA LYS A 258 -28.28 8.64 5.95
C LYS A 258 -27.89 8.08 7.31
N ARG A 259 -27.42 6.83 7.40
CA ARG A 259 -26.97 6.21 8.65
C ARG A 259 -25.87 7.02 9.32
N TRP A 260 -24.85 7.44 8.56
CA TRP A 260 -23.75 8.30 9.02
C TRP A 260 -24.24 9.55 9.75
N ARG A 261 -25.27 10.20 9.19
CA ARG A 261 -25.88 11.40 9.79
C ARG A 261 -26.70 11.07 11.04
N VAL A 262 -27.48 10.00 11.01
CA VAL A 262 -28.33 9.61 12.16
C VAL A 262 -27.46 9.16 13.35
N ASP A 263 -26.32 8.50 13.10
CA ASP A 263 -25.34 8.15 14.15
C ASP A 263 -24.41 9.30 14.56
N ASN A 264 -24.56 10.48 13.96
CA ASN A 264 -23.75 11.65 14.23
C ASN A 264 -22.23 11.40 14.05
N LEU A 265 -21.84 10.68 13.00
CA LEU A 265 -20.44 10.30 12.72
C LEU A 265 -19.60 11.45 12.13
N GLY A 266 -20.07 12.69 12.23
CA GLY A 266 -19.34 13.89 11.82
C GLY A 266 -19.44 14.18 10.32
N LYS A 267 -18.38 14.77 9.76
CA LYS A 267 -18.30 15.10 8.32
C LYS A 267 -18.36 13.81 7.51
N LEU A 268 -18.89 13.90 6.29
CA LEU A 268 -18.86 12.76 5.38
C LEU A 268 -17.39 12.46 4.99
N PRO A 269 -17.05 11.17 4.88
CA PRO A 269 -15.68 10.75 4.58
C PRO A 269 -15.29 11.17 3.17
N THR A 270 -14.02 11.53 2.99
CA THR A 270 -13.41 11.87 1.69
C THR A 270 -12.52 10.75 1.16
N ASN A 271 -12.23 9.76 1.99
CA ASN A 271 -11.45 8.58 1.67
C ASN A 271 -12.39 7.35 1.55
N TYR A 272 -12.16 6.56 0.50
CA TYR A 272 -12.87 5.33 0.23
C TYR A 272 -11.88 4.24 -0.14
N VAL A 273 -11.92 3.13 0.59
CA VAL A 273 -11.22 1.90 0.23
C VAL A 273 -12.28 0.87 -0.16
N PRO A 274 -12.23 0.32 -1.39
CA PRO A 274 -13.16 -0.72 -1.80
C PRO A 274 -12.93 -2.03 -1.01
N PRO A 275 -14.00 -2.77 -0.64
CA PRO A 275 -13.93 -4.14 -0.12
C PRO A 275 -13.43 -5.15 -1.17
#